data_AF-A0A7I8BKW0-F1
#
_entry.id   AF-A0A7I8BKW0-F1
#
_cell.length_a   1.000
_cell.length_b   1.000
_cell.length_c   1.000
_cell.angle_alpha   90.00
_cell.angle_beta   90.00
_cell.angle_gamma   90.00
#
_symmetry.space_group_name_H-M   'P 1'
#
loop_
_entity.id
_entity.type
_entity.pdbx_description
1 polymer ?
#
loop_
_entity_poly.entity_id
_entity_poly.type
_entity_poly.pdbx_seq_one_letter_code
_entity_poly.pdbx_strand_id
1 'polypeptide(L)'
;MQRRTFIAAGAWLSAAPAFGAPWLRLDGLRADLALIDTALPESTALGDHAARMRVPVFDVSAAPHADIATLWYDSLAPRAMRSAGRLTLVGVTRAADFFVLARLALPPAAPVTQARSVPQHACVAFALTT
;
A
#
# COMPACT_ATOMS: atom_id res chain seq x y z
N MET A 1 -4.88 5.53 -25.28
CA MET A 1 -4.40 4.67 -24.17
C MET A 1 -4.10 3.29 -24.74
N GLN A 2 -2.84 2.83 -24.74
CA GLN A 2 -2.41 1.60 -25.43
C GLN A 2 -2.57 0.37 -24.51
N ARG A 3 -3.29 -0.66 -24.97
CA ARG A 3 -3.52 -1.93 -24.23
C ARG A 3 -2.21 -2.61 -23.74
N ARG A 4 -1.09 -2.34 -24.40
CA ARG A 4 0.24 -2.89 -24.04
C ARG A 4 0.79 -2.34 -22.72
N THR A 5 0.47 -1.09 -22.36
CA THR A 5 0.91 -0.49 -21.08
C THR A 5 0.16 -1.10 -19.89
N PHE A 6 -1.09 -1.53 -20.10
CA PHE A 6 -1.88 -2.21 -19.07
C PHE A 6 -1.36 -3.63 -18.79
N ILE A 7 -1.00 -4.39 -19.83
CA ILE A 7 -0.44 -5.74 -19.66
C ILE A 7 0.95 -5.71 -19.02
N ALA A 8 1.76 -4.69 -19.30
CA ALA A 8 3.08 -4.54 -18.66
C ALA A 8 2.99 -4.27 -17.15
N ALA A 9 1.93 -3.59 -16.69
CA ALA A 9 1.67 -3.41 -15.26
C ALA A 9 1.10 -4.69 -14.60
N GLY A 10 0.30 -5.47 -15.33
CA GLY A 10 -0.24 -6.75 -14.85
C GLY A 10 0.78 -7.89 -14.77
N ALA A 11 1.88 -7.82 -15.54
CA ALA A 11 2.90 -8.88 -15.57
C ALA A 11 3.82 -8.91 -14.33
N TRP A 12 3.78 -7.90 -13.46
CA TRP A 12 4.56 -7.87 -12.21
C TRP A 12 3.96 -8.74 -11.09
N LEU A 13 2.75 -9.29 -11.28
CA LEU A 13 2.04 -10.09 -10.28
C LEU A 13 2.50 -11.57 -10.19
N SER A 14 3.43 -12.02 -11.04
CA SER A 14 3.73 -13.45 -11.25
C SER A 14 4.94 -14.04 -10.51
N ALA A 15 5.55 -13.35 -9.54
CA ALA A 15 6.71 -13.89 -8.82
C ALA A 15 6.36 -14.45 -7.42
N ALA A 16 5.92 -15.71 -7.42
CA ALA A 16 6.38 -16.80 -6.54
C ALA A 16 6.09 -16.80 -5.00
N PRO A 17 6.02 -18.00 -4.38
CA PRO A 17 5.05 -18.35 -3.34
C PRO A 17 5.62 -18.35 -1.92
N ALA A 18 4.88 -18.98 -1.01
CA ALA A 18 5.19 -19.36 0.37
C ALA A 18 4.77 -18.35 1.45
N PHE A 19 3.75 -18.82 2.18
CA PHE A 19 3.23 -18.36 3.45
C PHE A 19 4.34 -18.26 4.51
N GLY A 20 4.14 -17.31 5.42
CA GLY A 20 5.11 -16.84 6.40
C GLY A 20 5.42 -15.39 6.11
N ALA A 21 5.10 -14.49 7.04
CA ALA A 21 5.43 -13.08 6.95
C ALA A 21 6.71 -12.73 7.74
N PRO A 22 7.93 -13.13 7.31
CA PRO A 22 9.18 -12.56 7.79
C PRO A 22 9.75 -11.48 6.84
N TRP A 23 9.06 -11.15 5.74
CA TRP A 23 9.63 -10.34 4.65
C TRP A 23 9.34 -8.84 4.76
N LEU A 24 8.22 -8.45 5.38
CA LEU A 24 8.05 -7.11 5.93
C LEU A 24 8.77 -7.08 7.29
N ARG A 25 10.10 -6.99 7.26
CA ARG A 25 10.87 -6.59 8.44
C ARG A 25 10.54 -5.12 8.72
N LEU A 26 9.42 -4.89 9.40
CA LEU A 26 9.11 -3.60 10.01
C LEU A 26 10.16 -3.24 11.09
N ASP A 27 10.96 -4.21 11.52
CA ASP A 27 12.18 -4.03 12.31
C ASP A 27 13.18 -3.14 11.53
N GLY A 28 13.04 -1.82 11.72
CA GLY A 28 13.85 -0.78 11.08
C GLY A 28 13.09 0.13 10.12
N LEU A 29 11.90 -0.27 9.66
CA LEU A 29 11.05 0.55 8.78
C LEU A 29 10.09 1.38 9.65
N ARG A 30 10.46 2.64 9.91
CA ARG A 30 9.56 3.59 10.59
C ARG A 30 8.46 4.01 9.61
N ALA A 31 7.38 3.23 9.58
CA ALA A 31 6.16 3.61 8.89
C ALA A 31 5.51 4.79 9.61
N ASP A 32 5.14 5.81 8.86
CA ASP A 32 4.39 6.95 9.38
C ASP A 32 2.89 6.61 9.48
N LEU A 33 2.42 5.70 8.64
CA LEU A 33 1.00 5.35 8.52
C LEU A 33 0.82 3.95 7.93
N ALA A 34 -0.22 3.25 8.40
CA ALA A 34 -0.66 1.96 7.89
C ALA A 34 -1.97 2.07 7.10
N LEU A 35 -2.01 1.50 5.90
CA LEU A 35 -3.21 1.39 5.05
C LEU A 35 -3.71 -0.05 5.06
N ILE A 36 -4.95 -0.26 5.46
CA ILE A 36 -5.60 -1.56 5.45
C ILE A 36 -6.85 -1.53 4.59
N ASP A 37 -7.25 -2.66 4.05
CA ASP A 37 -8.60 -2.88 3.51
C ASP A 37 -9.21 -3.99 4.36
N THR A 38 -10.18 -3.67 5.22
CA THR A 38 -10.78 -4.66 6.13
C THR A 38 -11.63 -5.70 5.41
N ALA A 39 -11.95 -5.50 4.13
CA ALA A 39 -12.51 -6.55 3.29
C ALA A 39 -11.47 -7.64 2.93
N LEU A 40 -10.18 -7.40 3.19
CA LEU A 40 -9.09 -8.36 2.98
C LEU A 40 -8.69 -9.00 4.32
N PRO A 41 -8.83 -10.33 4.48
CA PRO A 41 -8.42 -11.02 5.69
C PRO A 41 -6.94 -10.78 6.07
N GLU A 42 -6.07 -10.63 5.07
CA GLU A 42 -4.64 -10.35 5.23
C GLU A 42 -4.35 -9.06 6.00
N SER A 43 -5.28 -8.10 5.98
CA SER A 43 -5.14 -6.82 6.65
C SER A 43 -5.14 -6.93 8.18
N THR A 44 -5.73 -7.99 8.74
CA THR A 44 -5.90 -8.17 10.20
C THR A 44 -4.54 -8.17 10.90
N ALA A 45 -3.58 -8.94 10.39
CA ALA A 45 -2.26 -9.07 10.98
C ALA A 45 -1.48 -7.73 10.96
N LEU A 46 -1.67 -6.94 9.89
CA LEU A 46 -1.07 -5.61 9.78
C LEU A 46 -1.75 -4.63 10.74
N GLY A 47 -3.07 -4.66 10.87
CA GLY A 47 -3.82 -3.84 11.82
C GLY A 47 -3.38 -4.08 13.26
N ASP A 48 -3.29 -5.36 13.67
CA ASP A 48 -2.81 -5.74 15.00
C ASP A 48 -1.37 -5.28 15.25
N HIS A 49 -0.50 -5.41 14.23
CA HIS A 49 0.88 -4.96 14.32
C HIS A 49 0.98 -3.44 14.45
N ALA A 50 0.24 -2.69 13.62
CA ALA A 50 0.21 -1.23 13.67
C ALA A 50 -0.31 -0.72 15.02
N ALA A 51 -1.33 -1.37 15.59
CA ALA A 51 -1.83 -1.07 16.93
C ALA A 51 -0.74 -1.26 18.01
N ARG A 52 0.00 -2.38 17.97
CA ARG A 52 1.14 -2.62 18.89
C ARG A 52 2.25 -1.58 18.74
N MET A 53 2.52 -1.15 17.51
CA MET A 53 3.55 -0.16 17.20
C MET A 53 3.08 1.30 17.33
N ARG A 54 1.80 1.53 17.67
CA ARG A 54 1.15 2.85 17.70
C ARG A 54 1.27 3.62 16.39
N VAL A 55 1.26 2.91 15.26
CA VAL A 55 1.22 3.51 13.93
C VAL A 55 -0.24 3.84 13.59
N PRO A 56 -0.57 5.06 13.14
CA PRO A 56 -1.92 5.41 12.69
C PRO A 56 -2.39 4.49 11.56
N VAL A 57 -3.63 4.00 11.64
CA VAL A 57 -4.23 3.08 10.67
C VAL A 57 -5.37 3.79 9.92
N PHE A 58 -5.41 3.64 8.61
CA PHE A 58 -6.53 4.04 7.76
C PHE A 58 -7.09 2.82 7.05
N ASP A 59 -8.40 2.64 7.14
CA ASP A 59 -9.11 1.63 6.38
C ASP A 59 -9.63 2.22 5.08
N VAL A 60 -9.12 1.70 3.96
CA VAL A 60 -9.48 2.08 2.59
C VAL A 60 -10.91 1.63 2.26
N SER A 61 -11.43 0.61 2.93
CA SER A 61 -12.80 0.14 2.73
C SER A 61 -13.83 0.83 3.61
N ALA A 62 -13.39 1.54 4.66
CA ALA A 62 -14.28 2.27 5.56
C ALA A 62 -14.67 3.64 4.97
N ALA A 63 -15.96 3.96 5.00
CA ALA A 63 -16.43 5.30 4.70
C ALA A 63 -15.78 6.33 5.65
N PRO A 64 -15.41 7.54 5.16
CA PRO A 64 -15.77 8.15 3.88
C PRO A 64 -14.84 7.82 2.71
N HIS A 65 -13.81 6.99 2.89
CA HIS A 65 -12.71 6.82 1.94
C HIS A 65 -12.79 5.55 1.10
N ALA A 66 -13.98 5.20 0.61
CA ALA A 66 -14.21 4.00 -0.22
C ALA A 66 -13.46 3.99 -1.58
N ASP A 67 -12.67 5.03 -1.86
CA ASP A 67 -11.81 5.17 -3.01
C ASP A 67 -10.41 5.66 -2.57
N ILE A 68 -9.38 4.96 -3.05
CA ILE A 68 -7.98 5.24 -2.71
C ILE A 68 -7.50 6.60 -3.23
N ALA A 69 -8.06 7.10 -4.34
CA ALA A 69 -7.68 8.42 -4.86
C ALA A 69 -8.24 9.52 -3.96
N THR A 70 -9.48 9.38 -3.50
CA THR A 70 -10.08 10.27 -2.50
C THR A 70 -9.27 10.25 -1.19
N LEU A 71 -8.90 9.08 -0.68
CA LEU A 71 -8.03 8.97 0.50
C LEU A 71 -6.70 9.69 0.30
N TRP A 72 -6.10 9.55 -0.88
CA TRP A 72 -4.84 10.22 -1.20
C TRP A 72 -4.96 11.73 -1.10
N TYR A 73 -5.90 12.34 -1.83
CA TYR A 73 -6.02 13.80 -1.89
C TYR A 73 -6.51 14.44 -0.58
N ASP A 74 -7.48 13.81 0.10
CA ASP A 74 -8.04 14.37 1.34
C ASP A 74 -7.09 14.23 2.53
N SER A 75 -6.33 13.14 2.57
CA SER A 75 -5.68 12.68 3.78
C SER A 75 -4.18 12.45 3.65
N LEU A 76 -3.70 11.78 2.61
CA LEU A 76 -2.30 11.36 2.52
C LEU A 76 -1.39 12.44 1.94
N ALA A 77 -1.78 13.08 0.83
CA ALA A 77 -1.01 14.15 0.20
C ALA A 77 -0.78 15.34 1.13
N PRO A 78 -1.78 15.85 1.88
CA PRO A 78 -1.53 16.92 2.86
C PRO A 78 -0.55 16.50 3.97
N ARG A 79 -0.53 15.22 4.36
CA ARG A 79 0.44 14.69 5.34
C ARG A 79 1.84 14.61 4.76
N ALA A 80 1.99 14.10 3.54
CA ALA A 80 3.27 14.08 2.84
C ALA A 80 3.88 15.48 2.72
N MET A 81 3.08 16.49 2.35
CA MET A 81 3.54 17.88 2.27
C MET A 81 4.02 18.43 3.62
N ARG A 82 3.34 18.12 4.73
CA ARG A 82 3.77 18.56 6.07
C ARG A 82 5.06 17.85 6.53
N SER A 83 5.27 16.62 6.10
CA SER A 83 6.45 15.81 6.43
C SER A 83 7.63 16.08 5.48
N ALA A 84 7.82 17.33 5.06
CA ALA A 84 8.87 17.75 4.11
C ALA A 84 8.86 16.98 2.78
N GLY A 85 7.68 16.56 2.33
CA GLY A 85 7.49 15.79 1.09
C GLY A 85 7.62 14.28 1.26
N ARG A 86 8.00 13.77 2.44
CA ARG A 86 8.26 12.36 2.68
C ARG A 86 7.21 11.72 3.58
N LEU A 87 6.52 10.70 3.09
CA LEU A 87 5.58 9.90 3.86
C LEU A 87 5.84 8.41 3.62
N THR A 88 6.10 7.67 4.69
CA THR A 88 6.33 6.22 4.64
C THR A 88 5.03 5.49 4.96
N LEU A 89 4.45 4.87 3.93
CA LEU A 89 3.22 4.10 4.00
C LEU A 89 3.55 2.61 4.01
N VAL A 90 2.91 1.86 4.90
CA VAL A 90 2.86 0.39 4.81
C VAL A 90 1.41 -0.04 4.66
N GLY A 91 1.13 -1.07 3.89
CA GLY A 91 -0.27 -1.42 3.68
C GLY A 91 -0.56 -2.75 3.05
N VAL A 92 -1.82 -3.16 3.16
CA VAL A 92 -2.44 -4.26 2.44
C VAL A 92 -3.70 -3.73 1.79
N THR A 93 -3.73 -3.70 0.46
CA THR A 93 -4.88 -3.22 -0.33
C THR A 93 -5.12 -4.14 -1.52
N ARG A 94 -6.21 -3.93 -2.26
CA ARG A 94 -6.40 -4.58 -3.56
C ARG A 94 -5.31 -4.14 -4.53
N ALA A 95 -4.99 -4.98 -5.52
CA ALA A 95 -3.97 -4.66 -6.51
C ALA A 95 -4.30 -3.39 -7.33
N ALA A 96 -5.58 -3.14 -7.62
CA ALA A 96 -6.03 -1.93 -8.30
C ALA A 96 -5.77 -0.68 -7.45
N ASP A 97 -6.10 -0.73 -6.17
CA ASP A 97 -5.91 0.41 -5.26
C ASP A 97 -4.43 0.72 -5.07
N PHE A 98 -3.60 -0.33 -4.91
CA PHE A 98 -2.16 -0.17 -4.83
C PHE A 98 -1.59 0.47 -6.10
N PHE A 99 -2.05 0.06 -7.29
CA PHE A 99 -1.61 0.65 -8.55
C PHE A 99 -1.93 2.16 -8.62
N VAL A 100 -3.14 2.55 -8.22
CA VAL A 100 -3.54 3.97 -8.20
C VAL A 100 -2.73 4.73 -7.16
N LEU A 101 -2.59 4.20 -5.94
CA LEU A 101 -1.79 4.82 -4.87
C LEU A 101 -0.35 5.04 -5.32
N ALA A 102 0.31 4.02 -5.87
CA ALA A 102 1.70 4.13 -6.33
C ALA A 102 1.85 5.20 -7.44
N ARG A 103 0.85 5.37 -8.30
CA ARG A 103 0.85 6.40 -9.35
C ARG A 103 0.64 7.82 -8.83
N LEU A 104 -0.13 7.98 -7.77
CA LEU A 104 -0.37 9.27 -7.14
C LEU A 104 0.78 9.69 -6.22
N ALA A 105 1.36 8.71 -5.53
CA ALA A 105 2.29 8.93 -4.44
C ALA A 105 3.76 9.02 -4.87
N LEU A 106 4.12 8.44 -6.02
CA LEU A 106 5.50 8.37 -6.48
C LEU A 106 5.71 9.20 -7.75
N PRO A 107 6.89 9.84 -7.90
CA PRO A 107 7.31 10.43 -9.17
C PRO A 107 7.32 9.40 -10.31
N PRO A 108 7.19 9.84 -11.57
CA PRO A 108 7.41 8.98 -12.72
C PRO A 108 8.79 8.30 -12.63
N ALA A 109 8.81 6.97 -12.73
CA ALA A 109 10.00 6.11 -12.65
C ALA A 109 10.66 5.97 -11.25
N ALA A 110 10.06 6.49 -10.18
CA ALA A 110 10.54 6.20 -8.83
C ALA A 110 10.33 4.70 -8.49
N PRO A 111 11.34 4.03 -7.92
CA PRO A 111 11.22 2.64 -7.53
C PRO A 111 10.28 2.51 -6.32
N VAL A 112 9.34 1.57 -6.38
CA VAL A 112 8.58 1.15 -5.20
C VAL A 112 9.55 0.49 -4.23
N THR A 113 9.57 0.94 -2.97
CA THR A 113 10.50 0.43 -1.95
C THR A 113 10.31 -1.07 -1.76
N GLN A 114 9.09 -1.54 -1.48
CA GLN A 114 8.74 -2.96 -1.42
C GLN A 114 7.26 -3.19 -1.76
N ALA A 115 6.95 -4.16 -2.62
CA ALA A 115 5.57 -4.61 -2.84
C ALA A 115 5.54 -6.10 -3.20
N ARG A 116 4.55 -6.82 -2.68
CA ARG A 116 4.33 -8.24 -2.97
C ARG A 116 2.86 -8.50 -3.25
N SER A 117 2.60 -9.13 -4.39
CA SER A 117 1.31 -9.67 -4.75
C SER A 117 1.00 -10.93 -3.94
N VAL A 118 -0.25 -11.07 -3.50
CA VAL A 118 -0.82 -12.33 -3.03
C VAL A 118 -1.84 -12.78 -4.08
N PRO A 119 -1.44 -13.66 -5.02
CA PRO A 119 -2.27 -14.01 -6.18
C PRO A 119 -3.62 -14.63 -5.82
N GLN A 120 -3.71 -15.29 -4.65
CA GLN A 120 -4.91 -16.00 -4.20
C GLN A 120 -6.06 -15.05 -3.82
N HIS A 121 -5.76 -13.80 -3.45
CA HIS A 121 -6.74 -12.85 -2.94
C HIS A 121 -6.71 -11.49 -3.65
N ALA A 122 -5.99 -11.41 -4.79
CA ALA A 122 -5.82 -10.19 -5.58
C ALA A 122 -5.40 -8.95 -4.75
N CYS A 123 -4.70 -9.18 -3.64
CA CYS A 123 -4.21 -8.14 -2.74
C CYS A 123 -2.71 -7.94 -2.89
N VAL A 124 -2.26 -6.76 -2.49
CA VAL A 124 -0.85 -6.36 -2.51
C VAL A 124 -0.51 -5.85 -1.13
N ALA A 125 0.52 -6.45 -0.54
CA ALA A 125 1.17 -5.93 0.66
C ALA A 125 2.38 -5.09 0.23
N PHE A 126 2.53 -3.88 0.78
CA PHE A 126 3.55 -2.92 0.33
C PHE A 126 4.15 -2.09 1.45
N ALA A 127 5.32 -1.52 1.15
CA ALA A 127 5.94 -0.39 1.82
C ALA A 127 6.35 0.62 0.74
N LEU A 128 5.90 1.87 0.87
CA LEU A 128 6.08 2.93 -0.11
C LEU A 128 6.49 4.22 0.60
N THR A 129 7.49 4.90 0.06
CA THR A 129 7.94 6.20 0.55
C THR A 129 7.78 7.24 -0.55
N THR A 130 7.04 8.31 -0.26
CA THR A 130 6.76 9.40 -1.21
C THR A 130 7.91 10.39 -1.32
#